data_AF-A0A9P4W600-F1
#
_entry.id   AF-A0A9P4W600-F1
#
_cell.length_a   1.000
_cell.length_b   1.000
_cell.length_c   1.000
_cell.angle_alpha   90.00
_cell.angle_beta   90.00
_cell.angle_gamma   90.00
#
_symmetry.space_group_name_H-M   'P 1'
#
loop_
_entity.id
_entity.type
_entity.pdbx_description
1 polymer ?
#
loop_
_entity_poly.entity_id
_entity_poly.type
_entity_poly.pdbx_seq_one_letter_code
_entity_poly.pdbx_strand_id
1 'polypeptide(L)'
;MPSASDYADATTAVRGSAPPGARSTGYRDSALGVLALLLAFRTVNALTLRTFFQPDEFFQSLEPAWQLAFGGTSNAWITWTQARLRYILVREAVLCGSLVLGCSVLSDRAYYGIWTLPPLRFLYFNIAQSLAVFYGRNRPDYYFTEGLPLLLTTALPFAAVGLWQSLRRNPSSSSTENKPAIQHGILSCLAWTSLTMTTVLSLISHKEVRFLYPILPFLHLISAHPLSHFLPRHAPSTRRIPIALLLGLNLALAFYASQTHQRGVISVLDYLRHKHEARNSLSLYTASSPPPPSSLLNTSVAFLMPCHSTPWRSHLVYPHIDAWALTCDPPLDIPLSERSTYLDEADHFYINPGPRRWLRDNMESVTTVSAQGSRSAQYLASVDPRRKAGYRRKWPQNLGVLEGV
;
A
#
# COMPACT_ATOMS: atom_id res chain seq x y z
N MET A 1 37.28 -31.15 -81.67
CA MET A 1 37.08 -30.07 -82.66
C MET A 1 35.67 -30.21 -83.22
N PRO A 2 34.91 -29.13 -83.48
CA PRO A 2 35.09 -27.68 -83.22
C PRO A 2 34.04 -27.20 -82.17
N SER A 3 33.86 -25.96 -81.74
CA SER A 3 34.56 -24.66 -81.82
C SER A 3 33.91 -23.78 -80.75
N ALA A 4 34.73 -22.96 -80.08
CA ALA A 4 34.28 -21.86 -79.25
C ALA A 4 33.96 -20.62 -80.10
N SER A 5 32.89 -19.91 -79.73
CA SER A 5 32.53 -18.52 -80.06
C SER A 5 31.18 -18.25 -79.35
N ASP A 6 30.87 -17.18 -78.65
CA ASP A 6 31.52 -15.90 -78.41
C ASP A 6 30.83 -15.20 -77.22
N TYR A 7 31.62 -14.39 -76.51
CA TYR A 7 31.31 -13.09 -75.87
C TYR A 7 30.01 -12.82 -75.08
N ALA A 8 30.23 -12.62 -73.77
CA ALA A 8 29.95 -11.42 -72.97
C ALA A 8 28.51 -10.92 -72.67
N ASP A 9 28.33 -10.68 -71.36
CA ASP A 9 27.49 -9.66 -70.69
C ASP A 9 25.97 -9.62 -70.90
N ALA A 10 25.24 -10.14 -69.89
CA ALA A 10 24.13 -9.42 -69.26
C ALA A 10 23.70 -10.11 -67.94
N THR A 11 24.33 -9.75 -66.82
CA THR A 11 23.77 -9.99 -65.48
C THR A 11 22.55 -9.08 -65.27
N THR A 12 21.38 -9.55 -65.65
CA THR A 12 20.11 -8.89 -65.29
C THR A 12 19.62 -9.48 -63.96
N ALA A 13 19.90 -8.76 -62.87
CA ALA A 13 19.38 -9.06 -61.55
C ALA A 13 17.84 -9.00 -61.55
N VAL A 14 17.19 -10.17 -61.49
CA VAL A 14 15.76 -10.26 -61.20
C VAL A 14 15.54 -9.86 -59.74
N ARG A 15 15.04 -8.64 -59.53
CA ARG A 15 14.47 -8.20 -58.25
C ARG A 15 13.28 -9.11 -57.91
N GLY A 16 13.54 -10.19 -57.18
CA GLY A 16 12.52 -10.89 -56.41
C GLY A 16 12.02 -9.95 -55.32
N SER A 17 10.80 -9.44 -55.48
CA SER A 17 10.08 -8.73 -54.44
C SER A 17 9.96 -9.62 -53.19
N ALA A 18 10.59 -9.19 -52.10
CA ALA A 18 10.35 -9.77 -50.79
C ALA A 18 8.84 -9.68 -50.47
N PRO A 19 8.22 -10.72 -49.89
CA PRO A 19 6.83 -10.62 -49.46
C PRO A 19 6.73 -9.50 -48.42
N PRO A 20 5.69 -8.64 -48.47
CA PRO A 20 5.53 -7.57 -47.51
C PRO A 20 5.38 -8.20 -46.12
N GLY A 21 6.37 -7.97 -45.25
CA GLY A 21 6.29 -8.32 -43.85
C GLY A 21 5.12 -7.56 -43.24
N ALA A 22 4.02 -8.26 -42.99
CA ALA A 22 2.89 -7.74 -42.24
C ALA A 22 3.36 -7.39 -40.82
N ARG A 23 3.79 -6.13 -40.61
CA ARG A 23 3.93 -5.57 -39.28
C ARG A 23 2.54 -5.55 -38.67
N SER A 24 2.24 -6.49 -37.76
CA SER A 24 0.97 -6.53 -37.03
C SER A 24 0.87 -5.32 -36.08
N THR A 25 0.50 -4.16 -36.59
CA THR A 25 0.25 -2.93 -35.82
C THR A 25 -0.91 -3.11 -34.85
N GLY A 26 -1.91 -3.91 -35.21
CA GLY A 26 -3.14 -4.08 -34.43
C GLY A 26 -2.96 -4.55 -32.98
N TYR A 27 -1.94 -5.35 -32.66
CA TYR A 27 -1.68 -5.74 -31.25
C TYR A 27 -1.14 -4.57 -30.42
N ARG A 28 -0.21 -3.77 -31.00
CA ARG A 28 0.37 -2.61 -30.31
C ARG A 28 -0.66 -1.51 -30.12
N ASP A 29 -1.50 -1.28 -31.14
CA ASP A 29 -2.58 -0.30 -31.08
C ASP A 29 -3.63 -0.67 -30.03
N SER A 30 -3.97 -1.97 -29.93
CA SER A 30 -4.86 -2.48 -28.87
C SER A 30 -4.27 -2.34 -27.47
N ALA A 31 -2.97 -2.61 -27.31
CA ALA A 31 -2.30 -2.49 -26.01
C ALA A 31 -2.22 -1.03 -25.53
N LEU A 32 -1.94 -0.09 -26.43
CA LEU A 32 -1.96 1.34 -26.13
C LEU A 32 -3.37 1.82 -25.76
N GLY A 33 -4.39 1.35 -26.47
CA GLY A 33 -5.79 1.65 -26.13
C GLY A 33 -6.18 1.14 -24.73
N VAL A 34 -5.81 -0.09 -24.38
CA VAL A 34 -6.04 -0.65 -23.04
C VAL A 34 -5.27 0.13 -21.97
N LEU A 35 -4.01 0.45 -22.22
CA LEU A 35 -3.19 1.25 -21.29
C LEU A 35 -3.81 2.64 -21.06
N ALA A 36 -4.22 3.32 -22.13
CA ALA A 36 -4.87 4.63 -22.05
C ALA A 36 -6.18 4.56 -21.25
N LEU A 37 -6.99 3.51 -21.47
CA LEU A 37 -8.22 3.28 -20.70
C LEU A 37 -7.92 3.06 -19.21
N LEU A 38 -6.95 2.21 -18.89
CA LEU A 38 -6.55 1.93 -17.49
C LEU A 38 -6.00 3.19 -16.82
N LEU A 39 -5.21 3.99 -17.53
CA LEU A 39 -4.68 5.25 -17.04
C LEU A 39 -5.81 6.25 -16.78
N ALA A 40 -6.73 6.42 -17.74
CA ALA A 40 -7.89 7.28 -17.57
C ALA A 40 -8.75 6.85 -16.37
N PHE A 41 -9.02 5.55 -16.23
CA PHE A 41 -9.73 5.00 -15.07
C PHE A 41 -9.01 5.32 -13.76
N ARG A 42 -7.69 5.11 -13.69
CA ARG A 42 -6.89 5.41 -12.51
C ARG A 42 -6.89 6.89 -12.16
N THR A 43 -6.76 7.77 -13.15
CA THR A 43 -6.81 9.22 -12.98
C THR A 43 -8.18 9.68 -12.49
N VAL A 44 -9.27 9.19 -13.09
CA VAL A 44 -10.64 9.51 -12.64
C VAL A 44 -10.85 9.03 -11.21
N ASN A 45 -10.45 7.80 -10.88
CA ASN A 45 -10.56 7.30 -9.51
C ASN A 45 -9.74 8.18 -8.55
N ALA A 46 -8.49 8.49 -8.85
CA ALA A 46 -7.63 9.34 -8.02
C ALA A 46 -8.23 10.73 -7.75
N LEU A 47 -8.82 11.37 -8.77
CA LEU A 47 -9.43 12.70 -8.65
C LEU A 47 -10.81 12.69 -7.97
N THR A 48 -11.47 11.54 -7.92
CA THR A 48 -12.83 11.42 -7.37
C THR A 48 -12.89 10.62 -6.06
N LEU A 49 -11.76 10.13 -5.55
CA LEU A 49 -11.68 9.43 -4.27
C LEU A 49 -12.23 10.30 -3.14
N ARG A 50 -13.12 9.73 -2.34
CA ARG A 50 -13.73 10.40 -1.17
C ARG A 50 -13.43 9.68 0.14
N THR A 51 -12.70 8.58 0.05
CA THR A 51 -12.39 7.72 1.18
C THR A 51 -10.94 7.89 1.57
N PHE A 52 -10.64 7.55 2.82
CA PHE A 52 -9.30 7.58 3.38
C PHE A 52 -8.85 6.15 3.61
N PHE A 53 -7.62 5.88 3.24
CA PHE A 53 -6.89 4.69 3.64
C PHE A 53 -5.50 5.15 4.01
N GLN A 54 -5.00 4.73 5.18
CA GLN A 54 -3.66 5.10 5.63
C GLN A 54 -2.63 4.40 4.74
N PRO A 55 -1.89 5.14 3.88
CA PRO A 55 -0.93 4.53 2.98
C PRO A 55 0.37 4.35 3.74
N ASP A 56 0.39 3.43 4.71
CA ASP A 56 1.67 3.02 5.27
C ASP A 56 2.37 2.15 4.20
N GLU A 57 3.46 2.68 3.66
CA GLU A 57 4.42 2.01 2.77
C GLU A 57 3.83 1.34 1.53
N PHE A 58 3.10 2.11 0.71
CA PHE A 58 2.79 1.69 -0.66
C PHE A 58 3.87 2.23 -1.59
N PHE A 59 4.34 1.37 -2.50
CA PHE A 59 5.31 1.64 -3.57
C PHE A 59 6.80 1.55 -3.22
N GLN A 60 7.28 0.31 -3.10
CA GLN A 60 8.60 -0.05 -3.62
C GLN A 60 8.53 -1.40 -4.35
N SER A 61 8.01 -1.40 -5.59
CA SER A 61 8.64 -2.26 -6.58
C SER A 61 9.86 -1.49 -7.05
N LEU A 62 11.04 -1.87 -6.55
CA LEU A 62 12.29 -1.45 -7.18
C LEU A 62 12.29 -2.07 -8.58
N GLU A 63 11.87 -1.30 -9.60
CA GLU A 63 12.33 -1.62 -10.95
C GLU A 63 13.83 -1.32 -10.94
N PRO A 64 14.70 -2.33 -11.16
CA PRO A 64 16.10 -2.04 -11.42
C PRO A 64 16.12 -1.10 -12.62
N ALA A 65 16.80 0.05 -12.51
CA ALA A 65 17.00 1.00 -13.60
C ALA A 65 17.94 0.38 -14.67
N TRP A 66 17.51 -0.70 -15.31
CA TRP A 66 18.34 -1.61 -16.07
C TRP A 66 18.89 -0.93 -17.33
N GLN A 67 18.08 -0.09 -17.99
CA GLN A 67 18.53 0.71 -19.13
C GLN A 67 19.62 1.69 -18.72
N LEU A 68 19.54 2.20 -17.50
CA LEU A 68 20.48 3.18 -16.95
C LEU A 68 21.78 2.50 -16.50
N ALA A 69 21.69 1.29 -15.94
CA ALA A 69 22.84 0.53 -15.47
C ALA A 69 23.58 -0.26 -16.57
N PHE A 70 22.86 -0.78 -17.57
CA PHE A 70 23.41 -1.72 -18.56
C PHE A 70 23.26 -1.26 -20.02
N GLY A 71 22.46 -0.22 -20.30
CA GLY A 71 22.26 0.29 -21.67
C GLY A 71 21.36 -0.59 -22.54
N GLY A 72 20.69 0.03 -23.52
CA GLY A 72 19.70 -0.63 -24.39
C GLY A 72 20.26 -1.71 -25.33
N THR A 73 21.58 -1.81 -25.48
CA THR A 73 22.27 -2.80 -26.32
C THR A 73 22.72 -4.04 -25.56
N SER A 74 22.60 -4.07 -24.23
CA SER A 74 23.20 -5.12 -23.41
C SER A 74 22.61 -6.51 -23.61
N ASN A 75 21.46 -6.65 -24.30
CA ASN A 75 20.71 -7.92 -24.41
C ASN A 75 20.59 -8.62 -23.03
N ALA A 76 20.63 -7.86 -21.94
CA ALA A 76 20.67 -8.37 -20.58
C ALA A 76 19.23 -8.64 -20.11
N TRP A 77 18.61 -9.66 -20.70
CA TRP A 77 17.59 -10.40 -19.97
C TRP A 77 18.33 -10.97 -18.75
N ILE A 78 17.87 -10.66 -17.52
CA ILE A 78 18.40 -11.30 -16.32
C ILE A 78 18.21 -12.81 -16.51
N THR A 79 19.28 -13.44 -16.98
CA THR A 79 19.42 -14.88 -17.05
C THR A 79 20.59 -15.17 -16.13
N TRP A 80 20.29 -15.85 -15.03
CA TRP A 80 21.23 -16.24 -13.97
C TRP A 80 22.33 -17.21 -14.46
N THR A 81 22.44 -17.42 -15.77
CA THR A 81 23.24 -18.46 -16.42
C THR A 81 24.71 -18.08 -16.56
N GLN A 82 25.05 -16.79 -16.68
CA GLN A 82 26.43 -16.36 -16.92
C GLN A 82 27.15 -15.97 -15.63
N ALA A 83 28.24 -16.67 -15.31
CA ALA A 83 29.09 -16.40 -14.14
C ALA A 83 29.66 -14.96 -14.15
N ARG A 84 29.99 -14.43 -15.34
CA ARG A 84 30.51 -13.07 -15.52
C ARG A 84 29.51 -12.00 -15.09
N LEU A 85 28.23 -12.14 -15.46
CA LEU A 85 27.19 -11.19 -15.05
C LEU A 85 26.94 -11.25 -13.54
N ARG A 86 26.95 -12.44 -12.94
CA ARG A 86 26.84 -12.61 -11.48
C ARG A 86 27.98 -11.91 -10.75
N TYR A 87 29.22 -12.08 -11.22
CA TYR A 87 30.37 -11.38 -10.67
C TYR A 87 30.22 -9.86 -10.75
N ILE A 88 29.82 -9.33 -11.93
CA ILE A 88 29.60 -7.89 -12.11
C ILE A 88 28.51 -7.40 -11.14
N LEU A 89 27.37 -8.09 -11.06
CA LEU A 89 26.28 -7.71 -10.16
C LEU A 89 26.73 -7.68 -8.70
N VAL A 90 27.42 -8.73 -8.22
CA VAL A 90 27.93 -8.78 -6.85
C VAL A 90 28.94 -7.67 -6.61
N ARG A 91 29.87 -7.43 -7.54
CA ARG A 91 30.86 -6.36 -7.43
C ARG A 91 30.19 -4.99 -7.34
N GLU A 92 29.27 -4.68 -8.24
CA GLU A 92 28.55 -3.39 -8.23
C GLU A 92 27.65 -3.25 -7.01
N ALA A 93 26.94 -4.32 -6.60
CA ALA A 93 26.13 -4.30 -5.38
C ALA A 93 26.98 -4.03 -4.13
N VAL A 94 28.19 -4.62 -4.04
CA VAL A 94 29.10 -4.37 -2.94
C VAL A 94 29.68 -2.97 -3.01
N LEU A 95 30.18 -2.51 -4.16
CA LEU A 95 30.79 -1.19 -4.29
C LEU A 95 29.77 -0.06 -4.12
N CYS A 96 28.69 -0.07 -4.90
CA CYS A 96 27.63 0.93 -4.80
C CYS A 96 26.91 0.83 -3.46
N GLY A 97 26.62 -0.38 -2.98
CA GLY A 97 25.98 -0.58 -1.68
C GLY A 97 26.83 -0.05 -0.52
N SER A 98 28.13 -0.32 -0.52
CA SER A 98 29.05 0.21 0.51
C SER A 98 29.17 1.73 0.44
N LEU A 99 29.22 2.30 -0.77
CA LEU A 99 29.23 3.76 -0.94
C LEU A 99 27.94 4.40 -0.40
N VAL A 100 26.78 3.87 -0.78
CA VAL A 100 25.48 4.36 -0.31
C VAL A 100 25.35 4.22 1.21
N LEU A 101 25.75 3.08 1.78
CA LEU A 101 25.75 2.87 3.23
C LEU A 101 26.71 3.83 3.93
N GLY A 102 27.90 4.05 3.38
CA GLY A 102 28.87 5.02 3.90
C GLY A 102 28.31 6.44 3.89
N CYS A 103 27.71 6.88 2.78
CA CYS A 103 27.05 8.18 2.67
C CYS A 103 25.88 8.31 3.65
N SER A 104 25.06 7.27 3.83
CA SER A 104 23.98 7.25 4.82
C SER A 104 24.53 7.46 6.22
N VAL A 105 25.50 6.63 6.65
CA VAL A 105 26.08 6.71 8.00
C VAL A 105 26.72 8.07 8.27
N LEU A 106 27.43 8.65 7.29
CA LEU A 106 28.01 9.98 7.43
C LEU A 106 26.93 11.06 7.54
N SER A 107 25.86 10.96 6.74
CA SER A 107 24.73 11.89 6.78
C SER A 107 23.99 11.80 8.12
N ASP A 108 23.73 10.58 8.59
CA ASP A 108 23.10 10.30 9.88
C ASP A 108 23.99 10.82 11.03
N ARG A 109 25.31 10.61 10.97
CA ARG A 109 26.25 11.15 11.96
C ARG A 109 26.27 12.68 11.99
N ALA A 110 26.19 13.32 10.83
CA ALA A 110 26.15 14.77 10.71
C ALA A 110 24.85 15.36 11.29
N TYR A 111 23.72 14.70 11.06
CA TYR A 111 22.41 15.14 11.56
C TYR A 111 22.22 14.86 13.06
N TYR A 112 22.45 13.63 13.51
CA TYR A 112 22.17 13.21 14.90
C TYR A 112 23.29 13.51 15.89
N GLY A 113 24.50 13.86 15.43
CA GLY A 113 25.63 14.13 16.32
C GLY A 113 26.28 12.86 16.92
N ILE A 114 25.76 11.68 16.61
CA ILE A 114 26.24 10.37 17.09
C ILE A 114 26.31 9.37 15.94
N TRP A 115 27.20 8.37 16.04
CA TRP A 115 27.29 7.32 15.02
C TRP A 115 26.08 6.42 15.11
N THR A 116 25.19 6.52 14.12
CA THR A 116 23.97 5.73 14.03
C THR A 116 23.88 5.09 12.65
N LEU A 117 23.36 3.86 12.61
CA LEU A 117 23.03 3.15 11.38
C LEU A 117 21.55 2.78 11.46
N PRO A 118 20.63 3.65 10.98
CA PRO A 118 19.19 3.44 11.07
C PRO A 118 18.72 2.07 10.55
N PRO A 119 19.24 1.51 9.43
CA PRO A 119 18.85 0.18 8.97
C PRO A 119 19.14 -0.94 9.98
N LEU A 120 20.29 -0.89 10.66
CA LEU A 120 20.63 -1.87 11.69
C LEU A 120 19.76 -1.70 12.93
N ARG A 121 19.50 -0.45 13.33
CA ARG A 121 18.61 -0.16 14.46
C ARG A 121 17.18 -0.61 14.16
N PHE A 122 16.70 -0.42 12.94
CA PHE A 122 15.42 -0.93 12.45
C PHE A 122 15.36 -2.45 12.51
N LEU A 123 16.42 -3.15 12.06
CA LEU A 123 16.49 -4.60 12.10
C LEU A 123 16.44 -5.12 13.54
N TYR A 124 17.26 -4.55 14.43
CA TYR A 124 17.26 -4.88 15.85
C TYR A 124 15.88 -4.63 16.48
N PHE A 125 15.26 -3.50 16.18
CA PHE A 125 13.96 -3.12 16.70
C PHE A 125 12.83 -4.05 16.23
N ASN A 126 12.77 -4.34 14.93
CA ASN A 126 11.67 -5.13 14.36
C ASN A 126 11.86 -6.65 14.55
N ILE A 127 13.10 -7.14 14.47
CA ILE A 127 13.38 -8.58 14.59
C ILE A 127 13.68 -8.95 16.04
N ALA A 128 14.70 -8.34 16.66
CA ALA A 128 15.16 -8.75 17.99
C ALA A 128 14.18 -8.33 19.10
N GLN A 129 13.54 -7.16 18.98
CA GLN A 129 12.53 -6.71 19.94
C GLN A 129 11.08 -7.11 19.55
N SER A 130 10.90 -7.75 18.38
CA SER A 130 9.64 -8.34 17.92
C SER A 130 8.41 -7.42 18.04
N LEU A 131 8.59 -6.11 17.82
CA LEU A 131 7.50 -5.14 18.04
C LEU A 131 6.29 -5.40 17.16
N ALA A 132 6.47 -5.98 15.96
CA ALA A 132 5.34 -6.31 15.08
C ALA A 132 4.27 -7.19 15.77
N VAL A 133 4.64 -7.98 16.77
CA VAL A 133 3.69 -8.76 17.59
C VAL A 133 2.72 -7.87 18.40
N PHE A 134 3.16 -6.68 18.84
CA PHE A 134 2.33 -5.72 19.55
C PHE A 134 1.14 -5.26 18.69
N TYR A 135 1.35 -5.06 17.39
CA TYR A 135 0.31 -4.70 16.43
C TYR A 135 -0.59 -5.88 16.00
N GLY A 136 -0.52 -7.01 16.70
CA GLY A 136 -1.39 -8.16 16.51
C GLY A 136 -0.68 -9.40 15.97
N ARG A 137 -1.25 -10.57 16.29
CA ARG A 137 -0.82 -11.88 15.79
C ARG A 137 -1.93 -12.50 14.96
N ASN A 138 -1.54 -13.11 13.84
CA ASN A 138 -2.46 -13.77 12.93
C ASN A 138 -2.16 -15.26 12.81
N ARG A 139 -3.21 -16.06 12.61
CA ARG A 139 -3.10 -17.51 12.41
C ARG A 139 -2.17 -17.88 11.23
N PRO A 140 -1.45 -19.02 11.27
CA PRO A 140 -0.50 -19.38 10.21
C PRO A 140 -1.11 -19.47 8.81
N ASP A 141 -2.38 -19.88 8.73
CA ASP A 141 -3.16 -20.05 7.50
C ASP A 141 -3.75 -18.74 6.95
N TYR A 142 -3.62 -17.62 7.66
CA TYR A 142 -4.19 -16.31 7.30
C TYR A 142 -3.97 -15.94 5.83
N TYR A 143 -2.75 -16.11 5.31
CA TYR A 143 -2.46 -15.76 3.92
C TYR A 143 -3.19 -16.64 2.90
N PHE A 144 -3.43 -17.91 3.22
CA PHE A 144 -4.15 -18.82 2.34
C PHE A 144 -5.67 -18.63 2.44
N THR A 145 -6.20 -18.38 3.63
CA THR A 145 -7.66 -18.28 3.86
C THR A 145 -8.22 -16.88 3.64
N GLU A 146 -7.43 -15.83 3.86
CA GLU A 146 -7.89 -14.43 3.82
C GLU A 146 -7.04 -13.58 2.88
N GLY A 147 -5.71 -13.66 2.97
CA GLY A 147 -4.80 -12.82 2.19
C GLY A 147 -4.95 -13.00 0.67
N LEU A 148 -4.77 -14.23 0.17
CA LEU A 148 -4.91 -14.54 -1.25
C LEU A 148 -6.34 -14.31 -1.78
N PRO A 149 -7.41 -14.70 -1.06
CA PRO A 149 -8.78 -14.36 -1.47
C PRO A 149 -9.04 -12.85 -1.53
N LEU A 150 -8.53 -12.07 -0.58
CA LEU A 150 -8.69 -10.62 -0.57
C LEU A 150 -7.98 -9.96 -1.76
N LEU A 151 -6.77 -10.42 -2.09
CA LEU A 151 -5.98 -9.90 -3.20
C LEU A 151 -6.53 -10.25 -4.57
N LEU A 152 -6.95 -11.50 -4.73
CA LEU A 152 -7.34 -12.03 -6.02
C LEU A 152 -8.82 -11.86 -6.29
N THR A 153 -9.63 -11.56 -5.27
CA THR A 153 -11.09 -11.36 -5.38
C THR A 153 -11.75 -12.42 -6.27
N THR A 154 -12.31 -12.02 -7.42
CA THR A 154 -12.95 -12.93 -8.38
C THR A 154 -11.97 -13.64 -9.32
N ALA A 155 -10.71 -13.22 -9.35
CA ALA A 155 -9.63 -13.89 -10.08
C ALA A 155 -9.08 -15.12 -9.33
N LEU A 156 -9.40 -15.29 -8.05
CA LEU A 156 -8.95 -16.39 -7.20
C LEU A 156 -9.10 -17.79 -7.84
N PRO A 157 -10.27 -18.21 -8.38
CA PRO A 157 -10.40 -19.54 -8.98
C PRO A 157 -9.48 -19.73 -10.19
N PHE A 158 -9.28 -18.70 -11.01
CA PHE A 158 -8.37 -18.75 -12.17
C PHE A 158 -6.92 -18.82 -11.72
N ALA A 159 -6.53 -18.07 -10.68
CA ALA A 159 -5.20 -18.13 -10.11
C ALA A 159 -4.92 -19.52 -9.50
N ALA A 160 -5.86 -20.11 -8.77
CA ALA A 160 -5.72 -21.44 -8.18
C ALA A 160 -5.54 -22.53 -9.25
N VAL A 161 -6.37 -22.52 -10.30
CA VAL A 161 -6.24 -23.44 -11.44
C VAL A 161 -4.91 -23.21 -12.17
N GLY A 162 -4.51 -21.96 -12.38
CA GLY A 162 -3.26 -21.61 -13.05
C GLY A 162 -2.03 -22.05 -12.26
N LEU A 163 -2.03 -21.89 -10.94
CA LEU A 163 -0.98 -22.36 -10.05
C LEU A 163 -0.85 -23.89 -10.14
N TRP A 164 -1.97 -24.59 -10.04
CA TRP A 164 -2.01 -26.05 -10.17
C TRP A 164 -1.47 -26.54 -11.52
N GLN A 165 -1.87 -25.90 -12.63
CA GLN A 165 -1.37 -26.23 -13.97
C GLN A 165 0.13 -25.96 -14.12
N SER A 166 0.62 -24.87 -13.53
CA SER A 166 2.04 -24.45 -13.60
C SER A 166 2.96 -25.34 -12.75
N LEU A 167 2.43 -25.95 -11.68
CA LEU A 167 3.17 -26.84 -10.78
C LEU A 167 3.15 -28.31 -11.23
N ARG A 168 2.07 -28.78 -11.86
CA ARG A 168 1.93 -30.21 -12.22
C ARG A 168 2.61 -30.62 -13.54
N ARG A 169 2.92 -29.69 -14.43
CA ARG A 169 3.35 -30.05 -15.79
C ARG A 169 4.83 -30.41 -15.82
N ASN A 170 5.14 -31.69 -15.95
CA ASN A 170 6.51 -32.18 -16.11
C ASN A 170 7.12 -31.64 -17.42
N PRO A 171 8.38 -31.16 -17.40
CA PRO A 171 9.08 -30.65 -18.60
C PRO A 171 9.30 -31.69 -19.71
N SER A 172 8.94 -32.96 -19.49
CA SER A 172 9.34 -34.10 -20.31
C SER A 172 8.38 -34.48 -21.44
N SER A 173 7.34 -33.69 -21.74
CA SER A 173 6.54 -33.92 -22.95
C SER A 173 7.18 -33.22 -24.15
N SER A 174 7.95 -33.99 -24.92
CA SER A 174 8.51 -33.67 -26.23
C SER A 174 7.49 -33.00 -27.17
N SER A 175 7.63 -31.69 -27.38
CA SER A 175 7.11 -31.01 -28.56
C SER A 175 8.25 -30.18 -29.18
N THR A 176 8.44 -30.35 -30.47
CA THR A 176 9.60 -29.90 -31.29
C THR A 176 9.68 -28.37 -31.47
N GLU A 177 9.07 -27.58 -30.59
CA GLU A 177 9.11 -26.12 -30.62
C GLU A 177 9.70 -25.56 -29.31
N ASN A 178 10.78 -24.79 -29.41
CA ASN A 178 11.49 -24.21 -28.25
C ASN A 178 10.68 -23.15 -27.47
N LYS A 179 9.59 -22.61 -28.04
CA LYS A 179 8.78 -21.53 -27.44
C LYS A 179 7.88 -21.98 -26.27
N PRO A 180 7.08 -23.06 -26.37
CA PRO A 180 6.24 -23.52 -25.26
C PRO A 180 7.05 -23.95 -24.02
N ALA A 181 8.24 -24.52 -24.19
CA ALA A 181 9.09 -24.94 -23.08
C ALA A 181 9.57 -23.76 -22.21
N ILE A 182 9.98 -22.66 -22.84
CA ILE A 182 10.44 -21.44 -22.14
C ILE A 182 9.28 -20.79 -21.38
N GLN A 183 8.10 -20.69 -22.00
CA GLN A 183 6.92 -20.10 -21.37
C GLN A 183 6.49 -20.89 -20.12
N HIS A 184 6.51 -22.22 -20.18
CA HIS A 184 6.21 -23.06 -19.03
C HIS A 184 7.26 -22.94 -17.92
N GLY A 185 8.56 -22.87 -18.26
CA GLY A 185 9.62 -22.63 -17.28
C GLY A 185 9.42 -21.33 -16.50
N ILE A 186 9.00 -20.25 -17.19
CA ILE A 186 8.69 -18.96 -16.57
C ILE A 186 7.49 -19.08 -15.62
N LEU A 187 6.36 -19.63 -16.09
CA LEU A 187 5.16 -19.76 -15.26
C LEU A 187 5.38 -20.66 -14.03
N SER A 188 6.15 -21.73 -14.18
CA SER A 188 6.51 -22.61 -13.07
C SER A 188 7.38 -21.89 -12.04
N CYS A 189 8.38 -21.13 -12.49
CA CYS A 189 9.20 -20.28 -11.62
C CYS A 189 8.36 -19.26 -10.82
N LEU A 190 7.43 -18.58 -11.49
CA LEU A 190 6.52 -17.62 -10.86
C LEU A 190 5.56 -18.30 -9.87
N ALA A 191 5.08 -19.50 -10.18
CA ALA A 191 4.21 -20.27 -9.29
C ALA A 191 4.95 -20.70 -8.02
N TRP A 192 6.17 -21.24 -8.16
CA TRP A 192 7.03 -21.60 -7.03
C TRP A 192 7.42 -20.39 -6.20
N THR A 193 7.75 -19.26 -6.84
CA THR A 193 8.04 -18.00 -6.15
C THR A 193 6.84 -17.54 -5.32
N SER A 194 5.64 -17.52 -5.91
CA SER A 194 4.41 -17.13 -5.21
C SER A 194 4.10 -18.04 -4.03
N LEU A 195 4.24 -19.37 -4.21
CA LEU A 195 4.00 -20.34 -3.15
C LEU A 195 5.01 -20.19 -2.02
N THR A 196 6.31 -20.14 -2.35
CA THR A 196 7.40 -20.04 -1.37
C THR A 196 7.27 -18.75 -0.56
N MET A 197 7.06 -17.61 -1.22
CA MET A 197 6.88 -16.33 -0.54
C MET A 197 5.69 -16.37 0.42
N THR A 198 4.53 -16.90 -0.04
CA THR A 198 3.34 -17.04 0.81
C THR A 198 3.61 -17.94 2.02
N THR A 199 4.26 -19.09 1.82
CA THR A 199 4.59 -20.03 2.90
C THR A 199 5.58 -19.43 3.89
N VAL A 200 6.65 -18.77 3.43
CA VAL A 200 7.66 -18.15 4.29
C VAL A 200 7.04 -17.04 5.13
N LEU A 201 6.24 -16.15 4.51
CA LEU A 201 5.54 -15.09 5.24
C LEU A 201 4.49 -15.66 6.23
N SER A 202 3.89 -16.81 5.92
CA SER A 202 2.99 -17.51 6.84
C SER A 202 3.65 -17.94 8.16
N LEU A 203 4.97 -18.11 8.19
CA LEU A 203 5.74 -18.44 9.40
C LEU A 203 5.90 -17.26 10.36
N ILE A 204 5.66 -16.02 9.89
CA ILE A 204 5.81 -14.81 10.71
C ILE A 204 4.56 -14.61 11.57
N SER A 205 4.73 -14.23 12.84
CA SER A 205 3.62 -14.02 13.78
C SER A 205 2.69 -12.87 13.39
N HIS A 206 3.27 -11.74 12.96
CA HIS A 206 2.53 -10.59 12.44
C HIS A 206 2.36 -10.71 10.94
N LYS A 207 1.15 -10.49 10.44
CA LYS A 207 0.82 -10.68 9.02
C LYS A 207 -0.06 -9.55 8.55
N GLU A 208 0.26 -9.05 7.36
CA GLU A 208 -0.55 -8.06 6.66
C GLU A 208 -0.68 -8.45 5.19
N VAL A 209 -1.85 -8.20 4.60
CA VAL A 209 -2.11 -8.55 3.20
C VAL A 209 -1.15 -7.85 2.24
N ARG A 210 -0.68 -6.65 2.58
CA ARG A 210 0.29 -5.89 1.77
C ARG A 210 1.64 -6.60 1.59
N PHE A 211 2.05 -7.48 2.51
CA PHE A 211 3.30 -8.24 2.34
C PHE A 211 3.25 -9.21 1.15
N LEU A 212 2.06 -9.58 0.68
CA LEU A 212 1.87 -10.41 -0.52
C LEU A 212 1.78 -9.59 -1.82
N TYR A 213 1.78 -8.26 -1.79
CA TYR A 213 1.70 -7.44 -3.01
C TYR A 213 2.81 -7.73 -4.04
N PRO A 214 4.07 -8.00 -3.66
CA PRO A 214 5.11 -8.32 -4.64
C PRO A 214 4.79 -9.52 -5.53
N ILE A 215 3.96 -10.47 -5.07
CA ILE A 215 3.56 -11.65 -5.85
C ILE A 215 2.24 -11.47 -6.61
N LEU A 216 1.50 -10.37 -6.38
CA LEU A 216 0.22 -10.12 -7.03
C LEU A 216 0.32 -10.08 -8.58
N PRO A 217 1.34 -9.43 -9.20
CA PRO A 217 1.51 -9.46 -10.65
C PRO A 217 1.73 -10.89 -11.18
N PHE A 218 2.44 -11.73 -10.43
CA PHE A 218 2.72 -13.12 -10.81
C PHE A 218 1.43 -13.93 -10.79
N LEU A 219 0.62 -13.79 -9.74
CA LEU A 219 -0.67 -14.45 -9.60
C LEU A 219 -1.64 -14.03 -10.71
N HIS A 220 -1.65 -12.74 -11.10
CA HIS A 220 -2.45 -12.28 -12.25
C HIS A 220 -1.97 -12.88 -13.57
N LEU A 221 -0.65 -12.93 -13.81
CA LEU A 221 -0.12 -13.57 -15.01
C LEU A 221 -0.47 -15.06 -15.08
N ILE A 222 -0.37 -15.77 -13.95
CA ILE A 222 -0.74 -17.18 -13.82
C ILE A 222 -2.25 -17.38 -14.04
N SER A 223 -3.09 -16.46 -13.54
CA SER A 223 -4.55 -16.51 -13.72
C SER A 223 -4.99 -16.25 -15.16
N ALA A 224 -4.19 -15.53 -15.95
CA ALA A 224 -4.55 -15.13 -17.31
C ALA A 224 -4.70 -16.33 -18.25
N HIS A 225 -3.89 -17.39 -18.08
CA HIS A 225 -3.94 -18.56 -18.94
C HIS A 225 -5.29 -19.33 -18.80
N PRO A 226 -5.72 -19.78 -17.61
CA PRO A 226 -7.04 -20.38 -17.43
C PRO A 226 -8.20 -19.47 -17.85
N LEU A 227 -8.09 -18.17 -17.57
CA LEU A 227 -9.12 -17.19 -17.95
C LEU A 227 -9.28 -17.09 -19.47
N SER A 228 -8.17 -17.01 -20.21
CA SER A 228 -8.18 -16.93 -21.68
C SER A 228 -8.77 -18.18 -22.33
N HIS A 229 -8.52 -19.35 -21.74
CA HIS A 229 -9.09 -20.62 -22.21
C HIS A 229 -10.58 -20.74 -21.87
N PHE A 230 -11.01 -20.17 -20.74
CA PHE A 230 -12.43 -20.08 -20.38
C PHE A 230 -13.20 -19.13 -21.32
N LEU A 231 -12.58 -18.00 -21.71
CA LEU A 231 -13.19 -16.94 -22.52
C LEU A 231 -12.46 -16.73 -23.88
N PRO A 232 -12.55 -17.69 -24.82
CA PRO A 232 -12.02 -17.47 -26.18
C PRO A 232 -12.76 -16.35 -26.91
N ARG A 233 -12.17 -15.82 -27.99
CA ARG A 233 -12.74 -14.70 -28.78
C ARG A 233 -14.22 -14.92 -29.18
N HIS A 234 -14.60 -16.16 -29.51
CA HIS A 234 -15.97 -16.53 -29.89
C HIS A 234 -16.69 -17.35 -28.80
N ALA A 235 -16.39 -17.10 -27.52
CA ALA A 235 -17.05 -17.80 -26.41
C ALA A 235 -18.59 -17.60 -26.44
N PRO A 236 -19.39 -18.65 -26.14
CA PRO A 236 -20.83 -18.52 -26.02
C PRO A 236 -21.21 -17.62 -24.84
N SER A 237 -22.42 -17.07 -24.87
CA SER A 237 -22.95 -16.19 -23.82
C SER A 237 -22.91 -16.83 -22.43
N THR A 238 -23.05 -18.15 -22.34
CA THR A 238 -22.95 -18.92 -21.09
C THR A 238 -21.63 -18.76 -20.35
N ARG A 239 -20.52 -18.47 -21.06
CA ARG A 239 -19.20 -18.18 -20.46
C ARG A 239 -18.92 -16.69 -20.34
N ARG A 240 -19.50 -15.86 -21.21
CA ARG A 240 -19.33 -14.40 -21.19
C ARG A 240 -20.07 -13.74 -20.04
N ILE A 241 -21.32 -14.15 -19.79
CA ILE A 241 -22.17 -13.60 -18.73
C ILE A 241 -21.51 -13.71 -17.35
N PRO A 242 -21.02 -14.88 -16.88
CA PRO A 242 -20.40 -14.95 -15.57
C PRO A 242 -19.14 -14.08 -15.46
N ILE A 243 -18.30 -14.00 -16.49
CA ILE A 243 -17.13 -13.10 -16.47
C ILE A 243 -17.56 -11.63 -16.40
N ALA A 244 -18.58 -11.23 -17.15
CA ALA A 244 -19.13 -9.88 -17.09
C ALA A 244 -19.69 -9.56 -15.69
N LEU A 245 -20.36 -10.52 -15.04
CA LEU A 245 -20.84 -10.38 -13.66
C LEU A 245 -19.69 -10.25 -12.66
N LEU A 246 -18.63 -11.06 -12.78
CA LEU A 246 -17.45 -10.96 -11.92
C LEU A 246 -16.75 -9.60 -12.10
N LEU A 247 -16.62 -9.11 -13.34
CA LEU A 247 -16.08 -7.78 -13.60
C LEU A 247 -16.98 -6.69 -12.99
N GLY A 248 -18.30 -6.78 -13.19
CA GLY A 248 -19.27 -5.88 -12.60
C GLY A 248 -19.19 -5.85 -11.07
N LEU A 249 -19.01 -7.00 -10.42
CA LEU A 249 -18.81 -7.10 -8.98
C LEU A 249 -17.54 -6.36 -8.53
N ASN A 250 -16.41 -6.52 -9.23
CA ASN A 250 -15.18 -5.78 -8.88
C ASN A 250 -15.35 -4.27 -9.08
N LEU A 251 -16.05 -3.84 -10.13
CA LEU A 251 -16.34 -2.42 -10.35
C LEU A 251 -17.24 -1.85 -9.25
N ALA A 252 -18.24 -2.60 -8.80
CA ALA A 252 -19.12 -2.21 -7.71
C ALA A 252 -18.36 -2.14 -6.37
N LEU A 253 -17.51 -3.12 -6.07
CA LEU A 253 -16.65 -3.11 -4.89
C LEU A 253 -15.66 -1.94 -4.92
N ALA A 254 -15.01 -1.70 -6.05
CA ALA A 254 -14.11 -0.57 -6.23
C ALA A 254 -14.85 0.77 -6.03
N PHE A 255 -16.04 0.91 -6.59
CA PHE A 255 -16.86 2.11 -6.39
C PHE A 255 -17.23 2.30 -4.91
N TYR A 256 -17.74 1.25 -4.25
CA TYR A 256 -18.10 1.32 -2.83
C TYR A 256 -16.90 1.68 -1.94
N ALA A 257 -15.75 1.02 -2.17
CA ALA A 257 -14.53 1.26 -1.41
C ALA A 257 -13.94 2.67 -1.65
N SER A 258 -14.08 3.21 -2.86
CA SER A 258 -13.58 4.55 -3.22
C SER A 258 -14.52 5.70 -2.80
N GLN A 259 -15.83 5.45 -2.68
CA GLN A 259 -16.83 6.51 -2.51
C GLN A 259 -17.53 6.51 -1.16
N THR A 260 -17.68 5.34 -0.54
CA THR A 260 -18.57 5.16 0.62
C THR A 260 -17.83 4.62 1.84
N HIS A 261 -17.04 3.57 1.67
CA HIS A 261 -16.39 2.88 2.79
C HIS A 261 -15.47 3.81 3.57
N GLN A 262 -15.66 3.89 4.90
CA GLN A 262 -14.85 4.74 5.79
C GLN A 262 -14.77 6.24 5.43
N ARG A 263 -15.69 6.77 4.61
CA ARG A 263 -15.75 8.21 4.25
C ARG A 263 -16.00 9.15 5.43
N GLY A 264 -16.62 8.66 6.50
CA GLY A 264 -17.03 9.46 7.66
C GLY A 264 -15.86 10.21 8.31
N VAL A 265 -14.69 9.56 8.37
CA VAL A 265 -13.45 10.12 8.90
C VAL A 265 -13.06 11.43 8.21
N ILE A 266 -13.08 11.47 6.87
CA ILE A 266 -12.78 12.68 6.10
C ILE A 266 -13.83 13.75 6.35
N SER A 267 -15.09 13.34 6.33
CA SER A 267 -16.24 14.25 6.44
C SER A 267 -16.27 14.97 7.79
N VAL A 268 -15.87 14.28 8.87
CA VAL A 268 -15.74 14.87 10.21
C VAL A 268 -14.64 15.92 10.26
N LEU A 269 -13.47 15.65 9.66
CA LEU A 269 -12.36 16.62 9.66
C LEU A 269 -12.68 17.84 8.79
N ASP A 270 -13.31 17.65 7.63
CA ASP A 270 -13.79 18.77 6.80
C ASP A 270 -14.80 19.62 7.57
N TYR A 271 -15.74 19.00 8.28
CA TYR A 271 -16.70 19.70 9.13
C TYR A 271 -16.00 20.52 10.21
N LEU A 272 -15.02 19.94 10.93
CA LEU A 272 -14.28 20.63 11.98
C LEU A 272 -13.46 21.80 11.44
N ARG A 273 -12.83 21.64 10.26
CA ARG A 273 -12.10 22.71 9.57
C ARG A 273 -13.04 23.85 9.22
N HIS A 274 -14.17 23.58 8.56
CA HIS A 274 -15.11 24.62 8.16
C HIS A 274 -15.79 25.29 9.36
N LYS A 275 -16.04 24.54 10.44
CA LYS A 275 -16.54 25.10 11.70
C LYS A 275 -15.53 26.08 12.31
N HIS A 276 -14.23 25.77 12.25
CA HIS A 276 -13.16 26.66 12.70
C HIS A 276 -13.09 27.93 11.83
N GLU A 277 -13.13 27.78 10.51
CA GLU A 277 -13.11 28.88 9.54
C GLU A 277 -14.29 29.84 9.75
N ALA A 278 -15.50 29.31 9.92
CA ALA A 278 -16.69 30.10 10.18
C ALA A 278 -16.60 30.84 11.52
N ARG A 279 -16.13 30.16 12.58
CA ARG A 279 -15.99 30.73 13.92
C ARG A 279 -15.01 31.92 13.94
N ASN A 280 -13.94 31.84 13.16
CA ASN A 280 -12.92 32.89 13.07
C ASN A 280 -13.14 33.83 11.87
N SER A 281 -14.27 33.69 11.16
CA SER A 281 -14.60 34.48 9.95
C SER A 281 -13.44 34.57 8.96
N LEU A 282 -12.72 33.46 8.77
CA LEU A 282 -11.46 33.43 8.01
C LEU A 282 -11.66 33.80 6.53
N SER A 283 -12.88 33.65 5.99
CA SER A 283 -13.23 34.07 4.64
C SER A 283 -13.08 35.58 4.40
N LEU A 284 -13.02 36.40 5.46
CA LEU A 284 -12.83 37.85 5.36
C LEU A 284 -11.35 38.24 5.21
N TYR A 285 -10.43 37.31 5.45
CA TYR A 285 -8.99 37.55 5.39
C TYR A 285 -8.41 36.92 4.12
N THR A 286 -7.47 37.60 3.49
CA THR A 286 -6.75 37.11 2.32
C THR A 286 -5.31 36.76 2.70
N ALA A 287 -4.61 36.04 1.83
CA ALA A 287 -3.19 35.73 2.05
C ALA A 287 -2.31 36.99 2.22
N SER A 288 -2.75 38.14 1.70
CA SER A 288 -2.06 39.43 1.84
C SER A 288 -2.42 40.19 3.12
N SER A 289 -3.49 39.83 3.82
CA SER A 289 -3.92 40.44 5.08
C SER A 289 -4.37 39.38 6.10
N PRO A 290 -3.44 38.63 6.69
CA PRO A 290 -3.79 37.59 7.66
C PRO A 290 -4.39 38.20 8.95
N PRO A 291 -5.28 37.46 9.64
CA PRO A 291 -5.83 37.89 10.92
C PRO A 291 -4.71 37.99 11.97
N PRO A 292 -4.79 38.98 12.88
CA PRO A 292 -3.85 39.06 13.99
C PRO A 292 -3.97 37.81 14.87
N PRO A 293 -2.85 37.21 15.32
CA PRO A 293 -2.89 35.93 16.04
C PRO A 293 -3.65 36.00 17.38
N SER A 294 -3.75 37.18 17.99
CA SER A 294 -4.51 37.39 19.23
C SER A 294 -6.04 37.39 19.05
N SER A 295 -6.56 37.54 17.82
CA SER A 295 -8.01 37.53 17.56
C SER A 295 -8.55 36.15 17.18
N LEU A 296 -7.67 35.15 16.98
CA LEU A 296 -8.09 33.80 16.59
C LEU A 296 -8.52 33.00 17.81
N LEU A 297 -9.76 32.51 17.77
CA LEU A 297 -10.29 31.63 18.80
C LEU A 297 -9.83 30.20 18.54
N ASN A 298 -9.29 29.56 19.58
CA ASN A 298 -8.96 28.15 19.52
C ASN A 298 -10.22 27.29 19.43
N THR A 299 -10.13 26.23 18.64
CA THR A 299 -11.15 25.18 18.54
C THR A 299 -10.57 23.90 19.10
N SER A 300 -11.13 23.39 20.20
CA SER A 300 -10.66 22.14 20.80
C SER A 300 -11.48 20.94 20.34
N VAL A 301 -10.79 19.83 20.05
CA VAL A 301 -11.38 18.59 19.57
C VAL A 301 -10.75 17.40 20.29
N ALA A 302 -11.54 16.40 20.68
CA ALA A 302 -11.01 15.11 21.09
C ALA A 302 -11.57 13.98 20.23
N PHE A 303 -10.73 13.02 19.89
CA PHE A 303 -11.12 11.80 19.18
C PHE A 303 -11.01 10.60 20.13
N LEU A 304 -12.16 10.07 20.55
CA LEU A 304 -12.27 8.88 21.40
C LEU A 304 -12.64 7.69 20.52
N MET A 305 -11.65 7.18 19.81
CA MET A 305 -11.77 6.12 18.81
C MET A 305 -10.42 5.39 18.71
N PRO A 306 -10.32 4.26 17.97
CA PRO A 306 -9.05 3.60 17.78
C PRO A 306 -8.00 4.55 17.19
N CYS A 307 -6.76 4.30 17.57
CA CYS A 307 -5.61 5.07 17.14
C CYS A 307 -5.52 5.20 15.61
N HIS A 308 -4.96 6.32 15.13
CA HIS A 308 -4.73 6.57 13.69
C HIS A 308 -5.96 6.46 12.77
N SER A 309 -7.18 6.49 13.33
CA SER A 309 -8.42 6.38 12.56
C SER A 309 -8.72 7.60 11.67
N THR A 310 -7.97 8.70 11.78
CA THR A 310 -8.20 9.93 11.00
C THR A 310 -6.90 10.47 10.40
N PRO A 311 -6.94 11.14 9.24
CA PRO A 311 -5.75 11.65 8.56
C PRO A 311 -5.15 12.91 9.24
N TRP A 312 -5.70 13.33 10.38
CA TRP A 312 -5.12 14.30 11.30
C TRP A 312 -4.71 15.63 10.65
N ARG A 313 -3.44 16.05 10.77
CA ARG A 313 -2.91 17.35 10.32
C ARG A 313 -2.93 17.57 8.81
N SER A 314 -3.12 16.53 8.00
CA SER A 314 -3.33 16.72 6.57
C SER A 314 -4.68 17.40 6.26
N HIS A 315 -5.65 17.30 7.16
CA HIS A 315 -6.98 17.92 7.01
C HIS A 315 -7.25 19.01 8.07
N LEU A 316 -6.68 18.90 9.27
CA LEU A 316 -6.69 19.93 10.31
C LEU A 316 -5.51 20.89 10.14
N VAL A 317 -5.55 21.68 9.06
CA VAL A 317 -4.44 22.53 8.62
C VAL A 317 -4.15 23.71 9.54
N TYR A 318 -5.13 24.15 10.35
CA TYR A 318 -4.97 25.31 11.23
C TYR A 318 -4.33 24.93 12.57
N PRO A 319 -3.27 25.62 13.01
CA PRO A 319 -2.61 25.33 14.29
C PRO A 319 -3.50 25.64 15.50
N HIS A 320 -4.47 26.55 15.34
CA HIS A 320 -5.46 26.92 16.37
C HIS A 320 -6.58 25.87 16.57
N ILE A 321 -6.56 24.79 15.80
CA ILE A 321 -7.35 23.59 16.08
C ILE A 321 -6.50 22.70 16.99
N ASP A 322 -6.82 22.72 18.27
CA ASP A 322 -6.18 21.92 19.30
C ASP A 322 -6.90 20.56 19.40
N ALA A 323 -6.33 19.55 18.77
CA ALA A 323 -6.90 18.22 18.69
C ALA A 323 -6.03 17.20 19.43
N TRP A 324 -6.66 16.27 20.15
CA TRP A 324 -6.00 15.11 20.73
C TRP A 324 -6.81 13.83 20.49
N ALA A 325 -6.12 12.69 20.51
CA ALA A 325 -6.72 11.37 20.37
C ALA A 325 -6.18 10.44 21.47
N LEU A 326 -6.80 9.28 21.65
CA LEU A 326 -6.24 8.20 22.46
C LEU A 326 -4.90 7.75 21.85
N THR A 327 -3.87 7.56 22.67
CA THR A 327 -2.57 7.08 22.21
C THR A 327 -2.48 5.56 22.18
N CYS A 328 -1.61 5.05 21.32
CA CYS A 328 -1.30 3.63 21.14
C CYS A 328 0.22 3.46 21.06
N ASP A 329 0.91 4.15 21.97
CA ASP A 329 2.36 4.20 21.95
C ASP A 329 2.92 2.80 22.24
N PRO A 330 3.90 2.32 21.45
CA PRO A 330 4.49 1.01 21.71
C PRO A 330 5.25 1.02 23.05
N PRO A 331 5.35 -0.14 23.75
CA PRO A 331 6.03 -0.26 25.04
C PRO A 331 7.56 -0.27 24.90
N LEU A 332 8.15 0.86 24.48
CA LEU A 332 9.58 0.99 24.21
C LEU A 332 10.42 0.88 25.48
N ASP A 333 9.94 1.47 26.57
CA ASP A 333 10.64 1.56 27.86
C ASP A 333 10.35 0.38 28.78
N ILE A 334 9.48 -0.55 28.37
CA ILE A 334 9.06 -1.69 29.17
C ILE A 334 9.91 -2.92 28.82
N PRO A 335 10.43 -3.68 29.80
CA PRO A 335 11.19 -4.91 29.58
C PRO A 335 10.39 -5.95 28.79
N LEU A 336 11.06 -6.73 27.94
CA LEU A 336 10.42 -7.73 27.05
C LEU A 336 9.51 -8.73 27.80
N SER A 337 9.84 -9.07 29.05
CA SER A 337 9.05 -9.98 29.91
C SER A 337 7.67 -9.43 30.28
N GLU A 338 7.51 -8.11 30.32
CA GLU A 338 6.29 -7.43 30.79
C GLU A 338 5.45 -6.89 29.63
N ARG A 339 5.97 -6.92 28.40
CA ARG A 339 5.27 -6.41 27.20
C ARG A 339 4.03 -7.22 26.83
N SER A 340 3.94 -8.49 27.21
CA SER A 340 2.75 -9.32 26.90
C SER A 340 1.49 -8.88 27.65
N THR A 341 1.66 -8.15 28.75
CA THR A 341 0.57 -7.62 29.58
C THR A 341 0.40 -6.12 29.44
N TYR A 342 1.21 -5.47 28.60
CA TYR A 342 1.10 -4.05 28.34
C TYR A 342 -0.20 -3.74 27.58
N LEU A 343 -0.88 -2.68 28.01
CA LEU A 343 -2.06 -2.12 27.37
C LEU A 343 -1.77 -0.64 27.12
N ASP A 344 -2.07 -0.17 25.91
CA ASP A 344 -1.96 1.24 25.59
C ASP A 344 -3.18 2.05 26.09
N GLU A 345 -3.18 3.37 25.87
CA GLU A 345 -4.28 4.23 26.32
C GLU A 345 -5.61 3.85 25.64
N ALA A 346 -5.57 3.50 24.35
CA ALA A 346 -6.75 3.08 23.61
C ALA A 346 -7.28 1.71 24.10
N ASP A 347 -6.40 0.76 24.40
CA ASP A 347 -6.79 -0.52 25.02
C ASP A 347 -7.47 -0.31 26.37
N HIS A 348 -6.88 0.52 27.23
CA HIS A 348 -7.46 0.88 28.51
C HIS A 348 -8.83 1.58 28.39
N PHE A 349 -9.07 2.28 27.28
CA PHE A 349 -10.36 2.92 27.01
C PHE A 349 -11.45 1.89 26.68
N TYR A 350 -11.13 0.83 25.93
CA TYR A 350 -12.11 -0.18 25.48
C TYR A 350 -12.25 -1.37 26.42
N ILE A 351 -11.21 -1.75 27.17
CA ILE A 351 -11.25 -2.90 28.09
C ILE A 351 -12.25 -2.69 29.23
N ASN A 352 -12.90 -3.77 29.67
CA ASN A 352 -13.83 -3.73 30.80
C ASN A 352 -13.17 -3.07 32.04
N PRO A 353 -13.84 -2.13 32.74
CA PRO A 353 -15.27 -1.79 32.70
C PRO A 353 -15.69 -0.77 31.61
N GLY A 354 -14.82 -0.49 30.64
CA GLY A 354 -15.12 0.21 29.40
C GLY A 354 -15.03 1.75 29.48
N PRO A 355 -15.43 2.44 28.39
CA PRO A 355 -15.21 3.87 28.21
C PRO A 355 -15.74 4.77 29.33
N ARG A 356 -16.86 4.38 29.96
CA ARG A 356 -17.50 5.17 31.02
C ARG A 356 -16.62 5.30 32.26
N ARG A 357 -15.90 4.24 32.64
CA ARG A 357 -14.99 4.29 33.79
C ARG A 357 -13.77 5.11 33.44
N TRP A 358 -13.18 4.85 32.27
CA TRP A 358 -12.02 5.57 31.77
C TRP A 358 -12.26 7.09 31.74
N LEU A 359 -13.41 7.53 31.22
CA LEU A 359 -13.79 8.94 31.18
C LEU A 359 -13.91 9.55 32.59
N ARG A 360 -14.44 8.81 33.57
CA ARG A 360 -14.57 9.29 34.95
C ARG A 360 -13.21 9.50 35.63
N ASP A 361 -12.22 8.69 35.29
CA ASP A 361 -10.90 8.73 35.89
C ASP A 361 -9.99 9.76 35.21
N ASN A 362 -10.08 9.88 33.88
CA ASN A 362 -9.17 10.68 33.07
C ASN A 362 -9.70 12.04 32.63
N MET A 363 -11.03 12.25 32.62
CA MET A 363 -11.64 13.54 32.26
C MET A 363 -12.09 14.33 33.49
N GLU A 364 -12.07 15.66 33.39
CA GLU A 364 -12.74 16.52 34.36
C GLU A 364 -14.23 16.15 34.51
N SER A 365 -14.85 16.50 35.64
CA SER A 365 -16.29 16.24 35.81
C SER A 365 -17.11 16.99 34.75
N VAL A 366 -18.12 16.35 34.15
CA VAL A 366 -19.04 17.01 33.18
C VAL A 366 -19.72 18.25 33.79
N THR A 367 -19.85 18.29 35.13
CA THR A 367 -20.35 19.47 35.85
C THR A 367 -19.47 20.72 35.67
N THR A 368 -18.19 20.58 35.32
CA THR A 368 -17.34 21.74 34.99
C THR A 368 -17.75 22.39 33.67
N VAL A 369 -18.35 21.62 32.74
CA VAL A 369 -18.89 22.11 31.47
C VAL A 369 -20.23 22.81 31.70
N SER A 370 -21.15 22.21 32.47
CA SER A 370 -22.45 22.84 32.78
C SER A 370 -22.29 24.09 33.65
N ALA A 371 -21.26 24.14 34.50
CA ALA A 371 -20.94 25.30 35.33
C ALA A 371 -20.44 26.51 34.53
N GLN A 372 -19.97 26.36 33.29
CA GLN A 372 -19.48 27.49 32.48
C GLN A 372 -20.55 28.55 32.20
N GLY A 373 -21.85 28.23 32.36
CA GLY A 373 -22.95 29.20 32.23
C GLY A 373 -23.18 30.12 33.44
N SER A 374 -22.59 29.86 34.63
CA SER A 374 -22.82 30.65 35.85
C SER A 374 -21.53 30.90 36.63
N ARG A 375 -21.22 32.19 36.92
CA ARG A 375 -20.00 32.60 37.66
C ARG A 375 -19.84 31.89 39.01
N SER A 376 -20.94 31.66 39.73
CA SER A 376 -20.94 30.98 41.03
C SER A 376 -20.61 29.49 40.90
N ALA A 377 -21.08 28.86 39.83
CA ALA A 377 -20.79 27.46 39.52
C ALA A 377 -19.33 27.28 39.05
N GLN A 378 -18.78 28.24 38.29
CA GLN A 378 -17.36 28.26 37.89
C GLN A 378 -16.42 28.34 39.10
N TYR A 379 -16.76 29.17 40.10
CA TYR A 379 -16.00 29.27 41.35
C TYR A 379 -16.04 27.95 42.14
N LEU A 380 -17.22 27.37 42.37
CA LEU A 380 -17.36 26.07 43.05
C LEU A 380 -16.67 24.91 42.32
N ALA A 381 -16.66 24.92 40.98
CA ALA A 381 -15.93 23.95 40.18
C ALA A 381 -14.40 24.15 40.21
N SER A 382 -13.93 25.36 40.48
CA SER A 382 -12.49 25.68 40.61
C SER A 382 -11.91 25.35 41.99
N VAL A 383 -12.76 25.29 43.03
CA VAL A 383 -12.35 25.10 44.43
C VAL A 383 -12.44 23.64 44.88
N ASP A 384 -13.23 22.78 44.23
CA ASP A 384 -13.35 21.36 44.59
C ASP A 384 -12.23 20.51 43.92
N PRO A 385 -11.22 20.03 44.68
CA PRO A 385 -10.13 19.23 44.14
C PRO A 385 -10.60 17.87 43.59
N ARG A 386 -11.82 17.41 43.92
CA ARG A 386 -12.42 16.21 43.30
C ARG A 386 -12.89 16.45 41.86
N ARG A 387 -13.05 17.72 41.45
CA ARG A 387 -13.59 18.11 40.13
C ARG A 387 -12.53 18.56 39.14
N LYS A 388 -11.43 19.14 39.63
CA LYS A 388 -10.26 19.59 38.85
C LYS A 388 -8.97 19.01 39.45
N ALA A 389 -8.71 17.74 39.15
CA ALA A 389 -7.39 17.19 39.42
C ALA A 389 -6.46 17.53 38.24
N GLY A 390 -5.25 18.03 38.52
CA GLY A 390 -4.33 18.55 37.48
C GLY A 390 -3.88 17.54 36.43
N TYR A 391 -4.06 16.24 36.67
CA TYR A 391 -3.77 15.17 35.71
C TYR A 391 -4.93 14.86 34.74
N ARG A 392 -6.14 15.39 35.00
CA ARG A 392 -7.34 15.09 34.20
C ARG A 392 -7.46 16.03 33.00
N ARG A 393 -7.86 15.49 31.86
CA ARG A 393 -8.08 16.23 30.62
C ARG A 393 -9.37 17.05 30.70
N LYS A 394 -9.31 18.28 30.17
CA LYS A 394 -10.49 19.14 30.00
C LYS A 394 -11.39 18.61 28.90
N TRP A 395 -12.70 18.83 29.02
CA TRP A 395 -13.63 18.51 27.95
C TRP A 395 -13.40 19.42 26.71
N PRO A 396 -13.30 18.84 25.50
CA PRO A 396 -13.17 19.60 24.27
C PRO A 396 -14.51 20.26 23.89
N GLN A 397 -14.47 21.23 22.98
CA GLN A 397 -15.67 21.79 22.37
C GLN A 397 -16.37 20.80 21.42
N ASN A 398 -15.59 19.92 20.77
CA ASN A 398 -16.09 18.91 19.84
C ASN A 398 -15.56 17.54 20.22
N LEU A 399 -16.43 16.54 20.20
CA LEU A 399 -16.07 15.16 20.50
C LEU A 399 -16.33 14.31 19.24
N GLY A 400 -15.29 13.68 18.73
CA GLY A 400 -15.37 12.67 17.68
C GLY A 400 -15.37 11.28 18.31
N VAL A 401 -16.44 10.53 18.08
CA VAL A 401 -16.54 9.12 18.46
C VAL A 401 -16.89 8.35 17.19
N LEU A 402 -16.04 7.39 16.83
CA LEU A 402 -16.27 6.47 15.72
C LEU A 402 -16.12 5.08 16.31
N GLU A 403 -17.21 4.32 16.31
CA GLU A 403 -17.16 2.91 16.65
C GLU A 403 -16.75 2.13 15.39
N GLY A 404 -15.66 1.37 15.49
CA GLY A 404 -15.37 0.34 14.51
C GLY A 404 -16.43 -0.75 14.65
N VAL A 405 -17.21 -0.98 13.59
CA VAL A 405 -18.11 -2.14 13.48
C VAL A 405 -17.29 -3.35 13.06
#